data_AF-S9QLW6-F1
#
_entry.id   AF-S9QLW6-F1
#
_cell.length_a   1.000
_cell.length_b   1.000
_cell.length_c   1.000
_cell.angle_alpha   90.00
_cell.angle_beta   90.00
_cell.angle_gamma   90.00
#
_symmetry.space_group_name_H-M   'P 1'
#
loop_
_entity.id
_entity.type
_entity.pdbx_description
1 polymer ?
#
loop_
_entity_poly.entity_id
_entity_poly.type
_entity_poly.pdbx_seq_one_letter_code
_entity_poly.pdbx_strand_id
1 'polypeptide(L)'
;MTIGKLAWDDTVLPFQLDHADIRGRVARLDGVLDGILKQHDYPDAVETLIAEMALLTALIGQTVKLRWKLSLQVQTRGALRMIATDYFAPEEEGGAARIRAYASFDRDQITEAPAFEQLQEGYFAILIDQGRGTTPYQGITPLAGSSLADCAQAYFAQSEQIATRFALNYGKAMEADGDRELARGRYHDPAHRPRRPSLSPKDRPQHRGRHPAPRGPARRR
;
A
#
# COMPACT_ATOMS: atom_id res chain seq x y z
N MET A 1 20.64 28.62 11.92
CA MET A 1 19.45 28.31 12.75
C MET A 1 18.65 27.30 11.97
N THR A 2 18.82 26.02 12.24
CA THR A 2 18.11 24.94 11.54
C THR A 2 16.66 24.95 12.03
N ILE A 3 15.73 25.40 11.18
CA ILE A 3 14.30 25.21 11.43
C ILE A 3 14.11 23.69 11.49
N GLY A 4 13.75 23.20 12.68
CA GLY A 4 13.77 21.78 13.02
C GLY A 4 13.00 20.93 12.01
N LYS A 5 13.52 19.73 11.74
CA LYS A 5 12.78 18.64 11.11
C LYS A 5 11.49 18.45 11.94
N LEU A 6 10.35 18.90 11.44
CA LEU A 6 9.10 18.82 12.20
C LEU A 6 8.70 17.33 12.24
N ALA A 7 8.06 16.90 13.33
CA ALA A 7 7.55 15.53 13.49
C ALA A 7 6.44 15.11 12.48
N TRP A 8 6.25 15.90 11.42
CA TRP A 8 5.24 15.77 10.37
C TRP A 8 5.82 15.58 8.96
N ASP A 9 7.15 15.59 8.83
CA ASP A 9 7.84 15.48 7.54
C ASP A 9 7.67 14.08 6.93
N ASP A 10 7.65 13.04 7.77
CA ASP A 10 7.38 11.66 7.36
C ASP A 10 6.28 11.07 8.24
N THR A 11 5.09 10.85 7.68
CA THR A 11 3.94 10.37 8.46
C THR A 11 2.96 9.59 7.60
N VAL A 12 2.38 8.53 8.16
CA VAL A 12 1.21 7.86 7.59
C VAL A 12 0.04 7.94 8.58
N LEU A 13 -1.04 8.59 8.18
CA LEU A 13 -2.24 8.80 9.00
C LEU A 13 -3.38 7.92 8.48
N PRO A 14 -3.88 6.96 9.27
CA PRO A 14 -5.08 6.21 8.91
C PRO A 14 -6.34 7.08 9.06
N PHE A 15 -7.34 6.82 8.22
CA PHE A 15 -8.67 7.42 8.32
C PHE A 15 -9.76 6.39 8.01
N GLN A 16 -10.99 6.67 8.45
CA GLN A 16 -12.18 5.90 8.13
C GLN A 16 -13.33 6.87 7.81
N LEU A 17 -14.09 6.55 6.77
CA LEU A 17 -15.30 7.27 6.36
C LEU A 17 -16.48 6.34 6.60
N ASP A 18 -17.09 6.43 7.78
CA ASP A 18 -18.11 5.48 8.25
C ASP A 18 -19.32 5.37 7.31
N HIS A 19 -19.81 6.49 6.78
CA HIS A 19 -20.98 6.51 5.90
C HIS A 19 -20.74 5.85 4.54
N ALA A 20 -19.50 5.86 4.06
CA ALA A 20 -19.12 5.27 2.79
C ALA A 20 -18.54 3.85 2.94
N ASP A 21 -18.37 3.38 4.18
CA ASP A 21 -17.67 2.15 4.52
C ASP A 21 -16.28 2.10 3.85
N ILE A 22 -15.52 3.19 3.92
CA ILE A 22 -14.17 3.30 3.32
C ILE A 22 -13.14 3.47 4.42
N ARG A 23 -12.05 2.71 4.32
CA ARG A 23 -10.86 2.90 5.16
C ARG A 23 -9.70 3.31 4.28
N GLY A 24 -8.79 4.10 4.82
CA GLY A 24 -7.65 4.55 4.04
C GLY A 24 -6.53 5.10 4.88
N ARG A 25 -5.51 5.58 4.18
CA ARG A 25 -4.31 6.19 4.75
C ARG A 25 -3.88 7.37 3.90
N VAL A 26 -3.34 8.40 4.55
CA VAL A 26 -2.62 9.50 3.90
C VAL A 26 -1.17 9.38 4.31
N ALA A 27 -0.26 9.33 3.35
CA ALA A 27 1.18 9.33 3.57
C ALA A 27 1.79 10.65 3.11
N ARG A 28 2.74 11.15 3.87
CA ARG A 28 3.71 12.18 3.46
C ARG A 28 5.10 11.61 3.72
N LEU A 29 5.95 11.69 2.71
CA LEU A 29 7.36 11.32 2.78
C LEU A 29 8.18 12.51 2.29
N ASP A 30 8.91 13.12 3.20
CA ASP A 30 9.83 14.22 2.89
C ASP A 30 11.26 13.74 3.19
N GLY A 31 11.60 13.57 4.48
CA GLY A 31 12.94 13.19 4.89
C GLY A 31 13.35 11.78 4.47
N VAL A 32 12.40 10.85 4.40
CA VAL A 32 12.64 9.48 3.89
C VAL A 32 12.94 9.52 2.39
N LEU A 33 12.15 10.28 1.62
CA LEU A 33 12.32 10.33 0.18
C LEU A 33 13.60 11.09 -0.21
N ASP A 34 13.83 12.26 0.39
CA ASP A 34 15.06 13.05 0.25
C ASP A 34 16.30 12.21 0.57
N GLY A 35 16.25 11.41 1.65
CA GLY A 35 17.34 10.51 2.02
C GLY A 35 17.57 9.36 1.04
N ILE A 36 16.53 8.90 0.34
CA ILE A 36 16.63 7.87 -0.72
C ILE A 36 17.25 8.48 -1.98
N LEU A 37 16.74 9.63 -2.41
CA LEU A 37 17.09 10.24 -3.68
C LEU A 37 18.51 10.83 -3.64
N LYS A 38 18.94 11.41 -2.51
CA LYS A 38 20.32 11.92 -2.35
C LYS A 38 21.42 10.86 -2.43
N GLN A 39 21.10 9.58 -2.34
CA GLN A 39 22.10 8.51 -2.43
C GLN A 39 22.63 8.29 -3.86
N HIS A 40 21.87 8.72 -4.87
CA HIS A 40 22.21 8.52 -6.27
C HIS A 40 21.74 9.70 -7.13
N ASP A 41 22.53 10.06 -8.13
CA ASP A 41 22.16 11.09 -9.10
C ASP A 41 21.12 10.56 -10.12
N TYR A 42 19.88 10.33 -9.70
CA TYR A 42 18.87 9.76 -10.58
C TYR A 42 18.42 10.76 -11.66
N PRO A 43 18.30 10.35 -12.94
CA PRO A 43 17.55 11.13 -13.92
C PRO A 43 16.10 11.33 -13.48
N ASP A 44 15.46 12.45 -13.84
CA ASP A 44 14.12 12.82 -13.38
C ASP A 44 13.06 11.72 -13.55
N ALA A 45 13.11 10.97 -14.67
CA ALA A 45 12.20 9.86 -14.92
C ALA A 45 12.39 8.71 -13.92
N VAL A 46 13.63 8.43 -13.52
CA VAL A 46 13.96 7.39 -12.52
C VAL A 46 13.58 7.86 -11.13
N GLU A 47 13.88 9.12 -10.79
CA GLU A 47 13.51 9.77 -9.54
C GLU A 47 11.99 9.68 -9.31
N THR A 48 11.22 10.02 -10.33
CA THR A 48 9.76 9.93 -10.38
C THR A 48 9.25 8.54 -9.99
N LEU A 49 9.78 7.48 -10.62
CA LEU A 49 9.33 6.11 -10.36
C LEU A 49 9.73 5.61 -8.97
N ILE A 50 10.90 6.02 -8.48
CA ILE A 50 11.36 5.72 -7.13
C ILE A 50 10.45 6.40 -6.10
N ALA A 51 10.09 7.67 -6.32
CA ALA A 51 9.17 8.40 -5.44
C ALA A 51 7.78 7.75 -5.41
N GLU A 52 7.26 7.35 -6.57
CA GLU A 52 6.00 6.63 -6.67
C GLU A 52 6.05 5.29 -5.90
N MET A 53 7.10 4.49 -6.10
CA MET A 53 7.29 3.23 -5.40
C MET A 53 7.46 3.40 -3.89
N ALA A 54 8.19 4.43 -3.44
CA ALA A 54 8.37 4.71 -2.02
C ALA A 54 7.04 5.08 -1.35
N LEU A 55 6.19 5.88 -2.01
CA LEU A 55 4.84 6.18 -1.54
C LEU A 55 3.95 4.94 -1.46
N LEU A 56 3.93 4.11 -2.51
CA LEU A 56 3.20 2.83 -2.50
C LEU A 56 3.66 1.95 -1.33
N THR A 57 4.98 1.88 -1.12
CA THR A 57 5.60 1.11 -0.05
C THR A 57 5.18 1.58 1.33
N ALA A 58 5.15 2.89 1.57
CA ALA A 58 4.69 3.46 2.83
C ALA A 58 3.19 3.19 3.08
N LEU A 59 2.36 3.36 2.05
CA LEU A 59 0.91 3.18 2.15
C LEU A 59 0.52 1.72 2.39
N ILE A 60 1.16 0.79 1.68
CA ILE A 60 0.93 -0.66 1.80
C ILE A 60 1.60 -1.20 3.06
N GLY A 61 2.85 -0.79 3.36
CA GLY A 61 3.65 -1.29 4.47
C GLY A 61 2.99 -1.12 5.84
N GLN A 62 2.17 -0.08 6.03
CA GLN A 62 1.39 0.12 7.26
C GLN A 62 0.31 -0.93 7.54
N THR A 63 0.07 -1.86 6.61
CA THR A 63 -0.80 -3.04 6.81
C THR A 63 -0.05 -4.27 7.33
N VAL A 64 1.28 -4.23 7.30
CA VAL A 64 2.16 -5.36 7.58
C VAL A 64 2.40 -5.45 9.09
N LYS A 65 2.50 -6.68 9.63
CA LYS A 65 2.71 -6.91 11.06
C LYS A 65 4.11 -6.47 11.51
N LEU A 66 4.27 -6.24 12.82
CA LEU A 66 5.58 -5.98 13.44
C LEU A 66 6.62 -7.04 13.03
N ARG A 67 7.87 -6.60 12.85
CA ARG A 67 9.04 -7.42 12.47
C ARG A 67 8.96 -8.08 11.08
N TRP A 68 7.89 -7.90 10.33
CA TRP A 68 7.80 -8.37 8.95
C TRP A 68 8.44 -7.38 7.99
N LYS A 69 8.76 -7.85 6.79
CA LYS A 69 9.30 -7.04 5.71
C LYS A 69 8.39 -7.14 4.49
N LEU A 70 7.95 -6.00 3.97
CA LEU A 70 7.33 -5.89 2.66
C LEU A 70 8.38 -5.44 1.65
N SER A 71 8.40 -6.06 0.47
CA SER A 71 9.19 -5.58 -0.66
C SER A 71 8.28 -5.40 -1.87
N LEU A 72 8.29 -4.22 -2.50
CA LEU A 72 7.72 -4.02 -3.82
C LEU A 72 8.87 -4.04 -4.83
N GLN A 73 8.66 -4.72 -5.94
CA GLN A 73 9.67 -4.80 -7.00
C GLN A 73 9.03 -4.61 -8.36
N VAL A 74 9.73 -3.89 -9.23
CA VAL A 74 9.43 -3.75 -10.64
C VAL A 74 10.62 -4.29 -11.39
N GLN A 75 10.41 -5.24 -12.30
CA GLN A 75 11.45 -5.85 -13.12
C GLN A 75 11.03 -5.77 -14.58
N THR A 76 11.91 -5.27 -15.43
CA THR A 76 11.50 -4.91 -16.79
C THR A 76 12.59 -5.18 -17.83
N ARG A 77 12.22 -5.01 -19.10
CA ARG A 77 13.11 -5.08 -20.26
C ARG A 77 13.54 -3.71 -20.80
N GLY A 78 13.11 -2.63 -20.18
CA GLY A 78 13.42 -1.26 -20.59
C GLY A 78 14.76 -0.73 -20.10
N ALA A 79 14.99 0.57 -20.34
CA ALA A 79 16.19 1.29 -19.90
C ALA A 79 16.34 1.27 -18.37
N LEU A 80 15.21 1.36 -17.66
CA LEU A 80 15.15 1.08 -16.23
C LEU A 80 14.88 -0.41 -16.05
N ARG A 81 15.89 -1.16 -15.61
CA ARG A 81 15.84 -2.63 -15.49
C ARG A 81 15.07 -3.09 -14.25
N MET A 82 15.22 -2.37 -13.15
CA MET A 82 14.61 -2.74 -11.88
C MET A 82 14.39 -1.53 -10.96
N ILE A 83 13.27 -1.51 -10.25
CA ILE A 83 13.11 -0.71 -9.02
C ILE A 83 12.75 -1.67 -7.89
N ALA A 84 13.36 -1.49 -6.73
CA ALA A 84 13.01 -2.26 -5.54
C ALA A 84 12.88 -1.33 -4.34
N THR A 85 11.81 -1.53 -3.58
CA THR A 85 11.55 -0.80 -2.34
C THR A 85 11.21 -1.77 -1.24
N ASP A 86 11.75 -1.53 -0.05
CA ASP A 86 11.54 -2.35 1.13
C ASP A 86 10.92 -1.50 2.23
N TYR A 87 9.89 -2.02 2.87
CA TYR A 87 9.37 -1.53 4.15
C TYR A 87 9.72 -2.54 5.24
N PHE A 88 10.47 -2.09 6.24
CA PHE A 88 10.78 -2.84 7.44
C PHE A 88 9.85 -2.39 8.56
N ALA A 89 8.92 -3.28 8.95
CA ALA A 89 8.01 -2.98 10.04
C ALA A 89 8.77 -2.83 11.37
N PRO A 90 8.27 -2.00 12.30
CA PRO A 90 8.91 -1.81 13.60
C PRO A 90 9.05 -3.13 14.37
N GLU A 91 10.03 -3.18 15.28
CA GLU A 91 10.21 -4.35 16.15
C GLU A 91 9.18 -4.42 17.29
N GLU A 92 8.65 -3.26 17.67
CA GLU A 92 7.71 -3.04 18.76
C GLU A 92 6.63 -2.03 18.37
N GLU A 93 5.50 -2.07 19.05
CA GLU A 93 4.39 -1.17 18.80
C GLU A 93 4.78 0.28 19.10
N GLY A 94 4.36 1.22 18.24
CA GLY A 94 4.76 2.63 18.32
C GLY A 94 6.18 2.93 17.81
N GLY A 95 6.96 1.92 17.42
CA GLY A 95 8.26 2.13 16.79
C GLY A 95 8.16 2.70 15.37
N ALA A 96 9.25 3.30 14.88
CA ALA A 96 9.33 3.82 13.52
C ALA A 96 9.64 2.71 12.51
N ALA A 97 8.92 2.70 11.40
CA ALA A 97 9.26 1.85 10.27
C ALA A 97 10.43 2.44 9.48
N ARG A 98 11.11 1.60 8.71
CA ARG A 98 12.20 2.04 7.82
C ARG A 98 11.84 1.70 6.39
N ILE A 99 12.14 2.62 5.48
CA ILE A 99 11.98 2.40 4.04
C ILE A 99 13.34 2.49 3.37
N ARG A 100 13.57 1.59 2.42
CA ARG A 100 14.71 1.61 1.52
C ARG A 100 14.20 1.55 0.08
N ALA A 101 14.86 2.25 -0.84
CA ALA A 101 14.55 2.17 -2.25
C ALA A 101 15.83 2.29 -3.09
N TYR A 102 15.85 1.61 -4.23
CA TYR A 102 16.93 1.73 -5.21
C TYR A 102 16.43 1.32 -6.61
N ALA A 103 17.11 1.82 -7.64
CA ALA A 103 16.85 1.43 -9.02
C ALA A 103 18.14 1.00 -9.73
N SER A 104 18.00 0.06 -10.66
CA SER A 104 19.01 -0.30 -11.65
C SER A 104 18.54 0.17 -13.02
N PHE A 105 19.35 0.98 -13.69
CA PHE A 105 19.01 1.56 -14.99
C PHE A 105 20.28 1.76 -15.83
N ASP A 106 20.09 1.90 -17.14
CA ASP A 106 21.11 2.36 -18.07
C ASP A 106 20.89 3.85 -18.33
N ARG A 107 21.80 4.70 -17.84
CA ARG A 107 21.65 6.16 -17.93
C ARG A 107 21.56 6.63 -19.37
N ASP A 108 22.33 6.03 -20.27
CA ASP A 108 22.42 6.47 -21.67
C ASP A 108 21.18 6.09 -22.48
N GLN A 109 20.33 5.22 -21.93
CA GLN A 109 19.06 4.81 -22.54
C GLN A 109 17.83 5.47 -21.91
N ILE A 110 17.99 6.24 -20.83
CA ILE A 110 16.88 7.02 -20.26
C ILE A 110 16.55 8.17 -21.23
N THR A 111 15.29 8.26 -21.61
CA THR A 111 14.79 9.28 -22.54
C THR A 111 13.91 10.30 -21.82
N GLU A 112 13.45 11.32 -22.54
CA GLU A 112 12.47 12.30 -22.05
C GLU A 112 11.01 11.79 -22.11
N ALA A 113 10.80 10.54 -22.55
CA ALA A 113 9.46 9.94 -22.54
C ALA A 113 8.91 9.86 -21.10
N PRO A 114 7.58 9.82 -20.91
CA PRO A 114 6.96 9.69 -19.60
C PRO A 114 7.59 8.57 -18.77
N ALA A 115 7.74 8.80 -17.47
CA ALA A 115 8.53 7.92 -16.61
C ALA A 115 8.09 6.45 -16.68
N PHE A 116 6.78 6.18 -16.67
CA PHE A 116 6.23 4.83 -16.79
C PHE A 116 6.61 4.13 -18.11
N GLU A 117 6.76 4.87 -19.22
CA GLU A 117 7.15 4.31 -20.52
C GLU A 117 8.61 3.83 -20.55
N GLN A 118 9.47 4.32 -19.65
CA GLN A 118 10.85 3.85 -19.49
C GLN A 118 10.92 2.37 -19.03
N LEU A 119 9.84 1.88 -18.40
CA LEU A 119 9.75 0.51 -17.90
C LEU A 119 9.60 -0.50 -19.03
N GLN A 120 8.79 -0.22 -20.05
CA GLN A 120 8.40 -1.19 -21.08
C GLN A 120 7.75 -2.46 -20.49
N GLU A 121 7.90 -3.62 -21.14
CA GLU A 121 7.40 -4.90 -20.66
C GLU A 121 8.10 -5.34 -19.37
N GLY A 122 7.31 -5.84 -18.43
CA GLY A 122 7.82 -6.31 -17.15
C GLY A 122 6.72 -6.78 -16.22
N TYR A 123 7.08 -6.95 -14.95
CA TYR A 123 6.14 -7.27 -13.89
C TYR A 123 6.36 -6.43 -12.65
N PHE A 124 5.28 -6.21 -11.92
CA PHE A 124 5.25 -5.67 -10.57
C PHE A 124 5.03 -6.83 -9.59
N ALA A 125 5.87 -6.91 -8.57
CA ALA A 125 5.85 -7.96 -7.56
C ALA A 125 5.70 -7.39 -6.15
N ILE A 126 4.89 -8.06 -5.34
CA ILE A 126 4.74 -7.82 -3.91
C ILE A 126 5.28 -9.03 -3.18
N LEU A 127 6.19 -8.81 -2.24
CA LEU A 127 6.77 -9.85 -1.40
C LEU A 127 6.57 -9.51 0.07
N ILE A 128 6.11 -10.46 0.87
CA ILE A 128 5.98 -10.30 2.32
C ILE A 128 6.78 -11.42 3.00
N ASP A 129 7.87 -11.04 3.65
CA ASP A 129 8.68 -11.90 4.49
C ASP A 129 8.20 -11.78 5.94
N GLN A 130 7.78 -12.93 6.49
CA GLN A 130 7.20 -13.04 7.83
C GLN A 130 8.23 -13.47 8.88
N GLY A 131 9.50 -13.61 8.49
CA GLY A 131 10.62 -14.00 9.33
C GLY A 131 11.08 -15.45 9.13
N ARG A 132 12.08 -15.85 9.94
CA ARG A 132 12.76 -17.14 9.81
C ARG A 132 11.79 -18.32 9.90
N GLY A 133 12.00 -19.31 9.02
CA GLY A 133 11.19 -20.53 8.99
C GLY A 133 9.86 -20.38 8.26
N THR A 134 9.58 -19.23 7.65
CA THR A 134 8.40 -19.01 6.81
C THR A 134 8.80 -18.94 5.34
N THR A 135 7.93 -19.43 4.46
CA THR A 135 8.05 -19.16 3.03
C THR A 135 7.46 -17.78 2.77
N PRO A 136 8.21 -16.82 2.19
CA PRO A 136 7.68 -15.51 1.87
C PRO A 136 6.45 -15.62 0.97
N TYR A 137 5.45 -14.79 1.25
CA TYR A 137 4.36 -14.60 0.30
C TYR A 137 4.88 -13.82 -0.90
N GLN A 138 4.49 -14.23 -2.10
CA GLN A 138 4.85 -13.54 -3.34
C GLN A 138 3.64 -13.48 -4.25
N GLY A 139 3.32 -12.25 -4.67
CA GLY A 139 2.31 -11.96 -5.66
C GLY A 139 2.92 -11.17 -6.83
N ILE A 140 2.50 -11.46 -8.06
CA ILE A 140 3.00 -10.80 -9.26
C ILE A 140 1.84 -10.36 -10.16
N THR A 141 2.00 -9.24 -10.83
CA THR A 141 1.07 -8.73 -11.85
C THR A 141 1.88 -8.14 -13.00
N PRO A 142 1.42 -8.24 -14.26
CA PRO A 142 2.07 -7.54 -15.36
C PRO A 142 2.08 -6.02 -15.12
N LEU A 143 3.07 -5.33 -15.70
CA LEU A 143 3.02 -3.87 -15.80
C LEU A 143 1.90 -3.50 -16.78
N ALA A 144 0.86 -2.85 -16.26
CA ALA A 144 -0.33 -2.49 -17.02
C ALA A 144 -0.90 -1.17 -16.50
N GLY A 145 -1.56 -0.42 -17.39
CA GLY A 145 -2.07 0.91 -17.10
C GLY A 145 -1.06 1.99 -17.48
N SER A 146 -1.03 3.06 -16.70
CA SER A 146 -0.23 4.27 -16.97
C SER A 146 0.71 4.67 -15.83
N SER A 147 0.71 3.90 -14.74
CA SER A 147 1.44 4.20 -13.51
C SER A 147 1.73 2.94 -12.69
N LEU A 148 2.67 3.00 -11.74
CA LEU A 148 2.91 1.91 -10.80
C LEU A 148 1.75 1.78 -9.80
N ALA A 149 1.05 2.88 -9.52
CA ALA A 149 -0.21 2.85 -8.80
C ALA A 149 -1.27 1.98 -9.51
N ASP A 150 -1.43 2.10 -10.83
CA ASP A 150 -2.35 1.26 -11.60
C ASP A 150 -1.98 -0.22 -11.48
N CYS A 151 -0.69 -0.55 -11.54
CA CYS A 151 -0.18 -1.91 -11.36
C CYS A 151 -0.53 -2.45 -9.96
N ALA A 152 -0.31 -1.65 -8.92
CA ALA A 152 -0.67 -2.02 -7.55
C ALA A 152 -2.19 -2.21 -7.38
N GLN A 153 -3.02 -1.34 -7.97
CA GLN A 153 -4.49 -1.50 -7.95
C GLN A 153 -4.92 -2.80 -8.64
N ALA A 154 -4.35 -3.10 -9.81
CA ALA A 154 -4.64 -4.32 -10.55
C ALA A 154 -4.29 -5.56 -9.71
N TYR A 155 -3.15 -5.53 -9.02
CA TYR A 155 -2.76 -6.58 -8.08
C TYR A 155 -3.80 -6.78 -6.97
N PHE A 156 -4.18 -5.73 -6.23
CA PHE A 156 -5.14 -5.85 -5.13
C PHE A 156 -6.52 -6.30 -5.62
N ALA A 157 -6.96 -5.83 -6.78
CA ALA A 157 -8.24 -6.24 -7.36
C ALA A 157 -8.26 -7.72 -7.75
N GLN A 158 -7.17 -8.24 -8.31
CA GLN A 158 -7.11 -9.61 -8.86
C GLN A 158 -6.66 -10.64 -7.83
N SER A 159 -5.58 -10.37 -7.10
CA SER A 159 -4.93 -11.32 -6.20
C SER A 159 -5.54 -11.31 -4.80
N GLU A 160 -5.91 -10.13 -4.29
CA GLU A 160 -6.46 -10.00 -2.94
C GLU A 160 -8.00 -9.90 -2.92
N GLN A 161 -8.62 -9.62 -4.07
CA GLN A 161 -10.07 -9.35 -4.19
C GLN A 161 -10.52 -8.15 -3.35
N ILE A 162 -9.64 -7.14 -3.29
CA ILE A 162 -9.80 -5.93 -2.50
C ILE A 162 -9.86 -4.73 -3.46
N ALA A 163 -10.93 -3.93 -3.39
CA ALA A 163 -11.18 -2.83 -4.33
C ALA A 163 -10.36 -1.59 -3.98
N THR A 164 -9.04 -1.68 -4.16
CA THR A 164 -8.10 -0.65 -3.76
C THR A 164 -7.99 0.51 -4.75
N ARG A 165 -7.77 1.72 -4.23
CA ARG A 165 -7.33 2.89 -5.01
C ARG A 165 -6.17 3.65 -4.36
N PHE A 166 -5.26 4.10 -5.21
CA PHE A 166 -4.14 4.97 -4.87
C PHE A 166 -4.29 6.31 -5.59
N ALA A 167 -3.98 7.41 -4.89
CA ALA A 167 -3.88 8.74 -5.46
C ALA A 167 -2.57 9.35 -4.97
N LEU A 168 -1.58 9.43 -5.86
CA LEU A 168 -0.20 9.80 -5.53
C LEU A 168 0.16 11.13 -6.20
N ASN A 169 0.94 11.95 -5.51
CA ASN A 169 1.52 13.18 -6.03
C ASN A 169 2.92 13.38 -5.43
N TYR A 170 3.88 13.75 -6.24
CA TYR A 170 5.25 14.00 -5.83
C TYR A 170 5.78 15.21 -6.60
N GLY A 171 6.67 15.97 -5.98
CA GLY A 171 7.28 17.11 -6.63
C GLY A 171 8.39 17.74 -5.79
N LYS A 172 9.23 18.52 -6.46
CA LYS A 172 10.24 19.36 -5.82
C LYS A 172 9.57 20.64 -5.34
N ALA A 173 9.63 20.92 -4.05
CA ALA A 173 9.26 22.20 -3.49
C ALA A 173 10.52 23.06 -3.33
N MET A 174 10.54 24.21 -4.00
CA MET A 174 11.50 25.27 -3.68
C MET A 174 11.04 25.97 -2.40
N GLU A 175 11.80 25.83 -1.33
CA GLU A 175 11.68 26.71 -0.16
C GLU A 175 12.78 27.79 -0.24
N ALA A 176 12.58 28.92 0.44
CA ALA A 176 13.53 30.05 0.43
C ALA A 176 14.94 29.71 0.97
N ASP A 177 15.14 28.52 1.54
CA ASP A 177 16.39 28.01 2.12
C ASP A 177 16.99 26.83 1.31
N GLY A 178 16.42 26.48 0.14
CA GLY A 178 16.92 25.44 -0.77
C GLY A 178 15.82 24.56 -1.37
N ASP A 179 16.21 23.69 -2.31
CA ASP A 179 15.32 22.71 -2.94
C ASP A 179 15.06 21.53 -1.99
N ARG A 180 13.77 21.17 -1.81
CA ARG A 180 13.34 19.98 -1.06
C ARG A 180 12.43 19.10 -1.91
N GLU A 181 12.63 17.79 -1.83
CA GLU A 181 11.73 16.82 -2.45
C GLU A 181 10.59 16.48 -1.48
N LEU A 182 9.35 16.63 -1.94
CA LEU A 182 8.15 16.33 -1.17
C LEU A 182 7.29 15.31 -1.92
N ALA A 183 6.87 14.25 -1.23
CA ALA A 183 5.93 13.28 -1.79
C ALA A 183 4.72 13.07 -0.87
N ARG A 184 3.54 13.06 -1.49
CA ARG A 184 2.25 12.91 -0.82
C ARG A 184 1.43 11.83 -1.51
N GLY A 185 0.97 10.85 -0.75
CA GLY A 185 0.13 9.77 -1.25
C GLY A 185 -1.14 9.61 -0.43
N ARG A 186 -2.21 9.15 -1.08
CA ARG A 186 -3.40 8.65 -0.40
C ARG A 186 -3.74 7.26 -0.91
N TYR A 187 -4.19 6.42 0.00
CA TYR A 187 -4.67 5.07 -0.25
C TYR A 187 -6.06 4.94 0.35
N HIS A 188 -6.98 4.28 -0.36
CA HIS A 188 -8.26 3.88 0.21
C HIS A 188 -8.73 2.56 -0.36
N ASP A 189 -9.53 1.86 0.44
CA ASP A 189 -10.17 0.59 0.11
C ASP A 189 -11.54 0.55 0.82
N PRO A 190 -12.63 0.14 0.17
CA PRO A 190 -13.88 -0.15 0.86
C PRO A 190 -13.64 -1.22 1.92
N ALA A 191 -14.22 -1.03 3.10
CA ALA A 191 -14.01 -1.91 4.23
C ALA A 191 -14.46 -3.34 3.90
N HIS A 192 -13.52 -4.28 3.99
CA HIS A 192 -13.85 -5.70 3.92
C HIS A 192 -14.61 -6.11 5.19
N ARG A 193 -15.91 -6.38 5.07
CA ARG A 193 -16.66 -7.09 6.13
C ARG A 193 -16.20 -8.55 6.13
N PRO A 194 -15.53 -9.07 7.17
CA PRO A 194 -15.26 -10.51 7.23
C PRO A 194 -16.59 -11.25 7.14
N ARG A 195 -16.73 -12.17 6.19
CA ARG A 195 -17.88 -13.07 6.15
C ARG A 195 -17.97 -13.72 7.53
N ARG A 196 -19.13 -13.58 8.21
CA ARG A 196 -19.42 -14.36 9.42
C ARG A 196 -19.07 -15.82 9.12
N PRO A 197 -18.35 -16.53 9.99
CA PRO A 197 -18.19 -17.97 9.83
C PRO A 197 -19.58 -18.54 9.64
N SER A 198 -19.82 -19.22 8.52
CA SER A 198 -21.03 -20.00 8.37
C SER A 198 -21.00 -21.03 9.49
N LEU A 199 -21.85 -20.86 10.51
CA LEU A 199 -22.08 -21.88 11.52
C LEU A 199 -22.36 -23.18 10.77
N SER A 200 -21.58 -24.22 11.09
CA SER A 200 -21.84 -25.56 10.59
C SER A 200 -23.30 -25.91 10.91
N PRO A 201 -24.02 -26.64 10.05
CA PRO A 201 -25.40 -27.05 10.34
C PRO A 201 -25.57 -27.75 11.71
N LYS A 202 -24.49 -28.25 12.30
CA LYS A 202 -24.42 -28.87 13.63
C LYS A 202 -24.44 -27.89 14.81
N ASP A 203 -24.09 -26.61 14.59
CA ASP A 203 -23.99 -25.59 15.64
C ASP A 203 -25.20 -24.64 15.67
N ARG A 204 -26.27 -24.96 14.93
CA ARG A 204 -27.53 -24.23 15.03
C ARG A 204 -28.22 -24.61 16.34
N PRO A 205 -28.62 -23.64 17.20
CA PRO A 205 -29.40 -23.95 18.39
C PRO A 205 -30.69 -24.65 17.97
N GLN A 206 -30.91 -25.86 18.48
CA GLN A 206 -32.13 -26.62 18.25
C GLN A 206 -33.30 -25.83 18.83
N HIS A 207 -34.22 -25.41 17.96
CA HIS A 207 -35.48 -24.77 18.36
C HIS A 207 -36.25 -25.75 19.27
N ARG A 208 -36.26 -25.51 20.58
CA ARG A 208 -37.19 -26.18 21.49
C ARG A 208 -38.61 -25.82 21.04
N GLY A 209 -39.40 -26.85 20.77
CA GLY A 209 -40.75 -26.77 20.23
C GLY A 209 -41.64 -25.84 21.05
N ARG A 210 -42.43 -25.03 20.34
CA ARG A 210 -43.51 -24.23 20.93
C ARG A 210 -44.53 -25.18 21.56
N HIS A 211 -44.73 -25.02 22.87
CA HIS A 211 -45.82 -25.63 23.61
C HIS A 211 -47.16 -25.04 23.11
N PRO A 212 -48.19 -25.85 22.81
CA PRO A 212 -49.48 -25.31 22.41
C PRO A 212 -50.22 -24.72 23.61
N ALA A 213 -50.73 -23.50 23.46
CA ALA A 213 -51.54 -22.81 24.46
C ALA A 213 -52.96 -23.42 24.57
N PRO A 214 -53.58 -23.42 25.76
CA PRO A 214 -54.92 -23.97 25.94
C PRO A 214 -56.01 -23.06 25.34
N ARG A 215 -56.98 -23.66 24.64
CA ARG A 215 -58.16 -22.97 24.09
C ARG A 215 -59.19 -22.71 25.21
N GLY A 216 -59.49 -21.43 25.47
CA GLY A 216 -60.60 -20.97 26.31
C GLY A 216 -61.96 -20.98 25.57
N PRO A 217 -63.10 -20.92 26.29
CA PRO A 217 -64.40 -21.32 25.77
C PRO A 217 -65.11 -20.23 24.96
N ALA A 218 -65.85 -20.67 23.94
CA ALA A 218 -66.69 -19.85 23.09
C ALA A 218 -67.86 -19.22 23.88
N ARG A 219 -67.99 -17.88 23.81
CA ARG A 219 -69.21 -17.19 24.22
C ARG A 219 -70.14 -17.01 23.01
N ARG A 220 -71.35 -17.57 23.14
CA ARG A 220 -72.53 -17.26 22.34
C ARG A 220 -72.99 -15.83 22.61
N ARG A 221 -73.25 -15.05 21.57
CA ARG A 221 -74.58 -14.55 21.16
C ARG A 221 -74.43 -13.72 19.90
#